data_AF-A0A059F2D6-F1
#
_entry.id   AF-A0A059F2D6-F1
#
_cell.length_a   1.000
_cell.length_b   1.000
_cell.length_c   1.000
_cell.angle_alpha   90.00
_cell.angle_beta   90.00
_cell.angle_gamma   90.00
#
_symmetry.space_group_name_H-M   'P 1'
#
loop_
_entity.id
_entity.type
_entity.pdbx_description
1 polymer ?
#
loop_
_entity_poly.entity_id
_entity_poly.type
_entity_poly.pdbx_seq_one_letter_code
_entity_poly.pdbx_strand_id
1 'polypeptide(L)'
;MNSFYALKKETLIAQQTKCKTTLSNVEQGRTVKYECSIAGSNIIIKAELIITTTLNINLIARIEKFKIATSRCLWSQNVQTNLLESLIIKKVWTKILTKKNSEEIFMSFINLKYLESGSYIYIQNLENIKQEKYFYIEDYYLSLKEYAKILSIIKNSP
;
A
#
# COMPACT_ATOMS: atom_id res chain seq x y z
N MET A 1 -2.98 27.28 37.50
CA MET A 1 -1.93 26.24 37.47
C MET A 1 -2.15 25.33 36.24
N ASN A 2 -1.87 25.85 35.04
CA ASN A 2 -2.16 25.19 33.75
C ASN A 2 -0.90 24.99 32.88
N SER A 3 0.24 24.59 33.46
CA SER A 3 1.49 24.38 32.67
C SER A 3 2.05 22.97 32.68
N PHE A 4 1.51 22.05 33.49
CA PHE A 4 2.05 20.67 33.57
C PHE A 4 1.45 19.69 32.55
N TYR A 5 0.29 20.00 31.96
CA TYR A 5 -0.35 19.13 30.96
C TYR A 5 0.07 19.43 29.51
N ALA A 6 0.69 20.59 29.24
CA ALA A 6 1.22 20.92 27.91
C ALA A 6 2.58 20.24 27.67
N LEU A 7 3.45 20.21 28.68
CA LEU A 7 4.81 19.67 28.56
C LEU A 7 4.86 18.15 28.34
N LYS A 8 3.85 17.39 28.81
CA LYS A 8 3.81 15.92 28.63
C LYS A 8 3.27 15.46 27.28
N LYS A 9 2.62 16.35 26.53
CA LYS A 9 2.10 16.07 25.18
C LYS A 9 3.13 16.38 24.09
N GLU A 10 4.09 17.26 24.40
CA GLU A 10 5.18 17.63 23.48
C GLU A 10 6.41 16.72 23.58
N THR A 11 6.59 15.95 24.66
CA THR A 11 7.72 15.00 24.80
C THR A 11 7.49 13.62 24.18
N LEU A 12 6.32 13.39 23.57
CA LEU A 12 6.06 12.20 22.74
C LEU A 12 6.23 12.50 21.24
N ILE A 13 6.85 13.63 20.92
CA ILE A 13 7.21 14.02 19.57
C ILE A 13 8.68 13.61 19.37
N ALA A 14 8.90 12.71 18.40
CA ALA A 14 10.20 12.24 17.91
C ALA A 14 10.95 11.20 18.75
N GLN A 15 10.28 10.11 19.15
CA GLN A 15 11.00 8.84 19.27
C GLN A 15 11.29 8.31 17.86
N GLN A 16 12.43 8.70 17.31
CA GLN A 16 12.92 8.19 16.02
C GLN A 16 13.12 6.68 16.11
N THR A 17 12.16 5.90 15.60
CA THR A 17 12.36 4.48 15.33
C THR A 17 13.47 4.32 14.29
N LYS A 18 14.58 3.71 14.70
CA LYS A 18 15.69 3.40 13.81
C LYS A 18 15.33 2.12 13.04
N CYS A 19 14.79 2.29 11.84
CA CYS A 19 14.50 1.18 10.93
C CYS A 19 15.78 0.78 10.17
N LYS A 20 16.14 -0.50 10.22
CA LYS A 20 17.19 -1.07 9.37
C LYS A 20 16.52 -1.94 8.31
N THR A 21 16.79 -1.64 7.05
CA THR A 21 16.28 -2.40 5.89
C THR A 21 17.35 -3.35 5.40
N THR A 22 17.00 -4.62 5.23
CA THR A 22 17.88 -5.63 4.64
C THR A 22 17.15 -6.33 3.49
N LEU A 23 17.77 -6.35 2.30
CA LEU A 23 17.20 -6.98 1.11
C LEU A 23 17.72 -8.41 0.98
N SER A 24 16.83 -9.39 0.80
CA SER A 24 17.22 -10.79 0.59
C SER A 24 16.59 -11.36 -0.67
N ASN A 25 17.38 -12.02 -1.51
CA ASN A 25 16.87 -12.81 -2.64
C ASN A 25 16.58 -14.23 -2.14
N VAL A 26 15.29 -14.56 -2.00
CA VAL A 26 14.84 -15.94 -1.86
C VAL A 26 14.18 -16.34 -3.18
N GLU A 27 14.52 -17.52 -3.69
CA GLU A 27 14.41 -17.99 -5.10
C GLU A 27 13.03 -17.92 -5.79
N GLN A 28 11.99 -17.32 -5.19
CA GLN A 28 10.63 -17.25 -5.78
C GLN A 28 9.95 -15.87 -5.68
N GLY A 29 10.68 -14.81 -5.34
CA GLY A 29 10.15 -13.46 -5.29
C GLY A 29 11.00 -12.66 -4.33
N ARG A 30 11.59 -11.56 -4.79
CA ARG A 30 12.50 -10.78 -3.95
C ARG A 30 11.75 -10.39 -2.67
N THR A 31 12.26 -10.68 -1.48
CA THR A 31 11.63 -10.28 -0.22
C THR A 31 12.44 -9.18 0.45
N VAL A 32 11.77 -8.15 0.93
CA VAL A 32 12.37 -7.09 1.76
C VAL A 32 12.03 -7.38 3.21
N LYS A 33 13.07 -7.57 4.02
CA LYS A 33 12.93 -7.74 5.46
C LYS A 33 13.25 -6.41 6.14
N TYR A 34 12.28 -5.94 6.92
CA TYR A 34 12.41 -4.75 7.75
C TYR A 34 12.58 -5.18 9.18
N GLU A 35 13.56 -4.57 9.83
CA GLU A 35 13.72 -4.66 11.27
C GLU A 35 13.60 -3.25 11.83
N CYS A 36 12.62 -3.04 12.69
CA CYS A 36 12.39 -1.78 13.38
C CYS A 36 12.54 -2.01 14.88
N SER A 37 13.42 -1.23 15.52
CA SER A 37 13.54 -1.22 16.98
C SER A 37 12.67 -0.10 17.55
N ILE A 38 11.82 -0.42 18.52
CA ILE A 38 10.99 0.58 19.20
C ILE A 38 11.86 1.30 20.22
N ALA A 39 12.00 2.61 20.08
CA ALA A 39 12.81 3.43 20.97
C ALA A 39 12.37 3.30 22.43
N GLY A 40 13.33 3.13 23.35
CA GLY A 40 13.04 2.94 24.76
C GLY A 40 12.58 1.52 25.14
N SER A 41 12.71 0.54 24.24
CA SER A 41 12.40 -0.86 24.52
C SER A 41 13.42 -1.82 23.89
N ASN A 42 13.45 -3.07 24.33
CA ASN A 42 14.20 -4.16 23.69
C ASN A 42 13.38 -4.88 22.60
N ILE A 43 12.30 -4.26 22.12
CA ILE A 43 11.37 -4.87 21.16
C ILE A 43 11.84 -4.58 19.74
N ILE A 44 12.04 -5.65 18.96
CA ILE A 44 12.37 -5.61 17.54
C ILE A 44 11.17 -6.13 16.75
N ILE A 45 10.57 -5.27 15.95
CA ILE A 45 9.53 -5.64 14.99
C ILE A 45 10.22 -6.11 13.71
N LYS A 46 9.93 -7.34 13.29
CA LYS A 46 10.36 -7.87 11.99
C LYS A 46 9.17 -7.94 11.06
N ALA A 47 9.28 -7.36 9.88
CA ALA A 47 8.27 -7.44 8.83
C ALA A 47 8.91 -7.92 7.53
N GLU A 48 8.29 -8.88 6.87
CA GLU A 48 8.71 -9.36 5.56
C GLU A 48 7.68 -8.94 4.51
N LEU A 49 8.14 -8.23 3.48
CA LEU A 49 7.30 -7.81 2.36
C LEU A 49 7.82 -8.44 1.07
N ILE A 50 6.94 -9.10 0.33
CA ILE A 50 7.27 -9.69 -0.97
C ILE A 50 7.23 -8.59 -2.03
N ILE A 51 8.37 -8.34 -2.68
CA ILE A 51 8.51 -7.43 -3.83
C ILE A 51 7.67 -7.99 -4.97
N THR A 52 6.87 -7.11 -5.51
CA THR A 52 5.93 -7.40 -6.58
C THR A 52 6.70 -7.45 -7.89
N THR A 53 6.85 -8.62 -8.52
CA THR A 53 7.51 -8.73 -9.83
C THR A 53 6.55 -8.50 -11.01
N THR A 54 5.22 -8.47 -10.77
CA THR A 54 4.21 -8.29 -11.82
C THR A 54 3.04 -7.41 -11.34
N LEU A 55 2.42 -6.65 -12.25
CA LEU A 55 1.20 -5.88 -11.95
C LEU A 55 -0.06 -6.77 -11.78
N ASN A 56 0.08 -8.11 -11.88
CA ASN A 56 -1.03 -9.05 -11.88
C ASN A 56 -1.59 -9.36 -10.46
N ILE A 57 -1.22 -8.56 -9.47
CA ILE A 57 -1.67 -8.69 -8.08
C ILE A 57 -2.79 -7.69 -7.82
N ASN A 58 -3.78 -8.02 -6.98
CA ASN A 58 -4.82 -7.07 -6.57
C ASN A 58 -4.17 -5.86 -5.88
N LEU A 59 -4.01 -4.80 -6.69
CA LEU A 59 -3.19 -3.65 -6.34
C LEU A 59 -3.91 -2.78 -5.30
N ILE A 60 -5.23 -2.68 -5.44
CA ILE A 60 -6.10 -1.93 -4.52
C ILE A 60 -6.01 -2.52 -3.11
N ALA A 61 -6.17 -3.85 -2.98
CA ALA A 61 -6.07 -4.52 -1.68
C ALA A 61 -4.69 -4.34 -1.03
N ARG A 62 -3.63 -4.30 -1.82
CA ARG A 62 -2.27 -4.03 -1.30
C ARG A 62 -2.08 -2.60 -0.83
N ILE A 63 -2.59 -1.62 -1.57
CA ILE A 63 -2.56 -0.22 -1.17
C ILE A 63 -3.32 -0.02 0.14
N GLU A 64 -4.49 -0.66 0.29
CA GLU A 64 -5.24 -0.63 1.55
C GLU A 64 -4.46 -1.24 2.72
N LYS A 65 -3.87 -2.43 2.54
CA LYS A 65 -3.02 -3.06 3.55
C LYS A 65 -1.84 -2.17 3.92
N PHE A 66 -1.22 -1.51 2.95
CA PHE A 66 -0.14 -0.57 3.20
C PHE A 66 -0.65 0.64 4.01
N LYS A 67 -1.77 1.27 3.64
CA LYS A 67 -2.39 2.38 4.38
C LYS A 67 -2.74 2.01 5.82
N ILE A 68 -3.21 0.79 6.06
CA ILE A 68 -3.46 0.27 7.41
C ILE A 68 -2.14 0.10 8.18
N ALA A 69 -1.09 -0.41 7.54
CA ALA A 69 0.22 -0.54 8.17
C ALA A 69 0.82 0.82 8.51
N THR A 70 0.75 1.81 7.60
CA THR A 70 1.28 3.15 7.83
C THR A 70 0.57 3.87 8.97
N SER A 71 -0.75 3.72 9.07
CA SER A 71 -1.54 4.33 10.15
C SER A 71 -1.25 3.69 11.52
N ARG A 72 -1.08 2.36 11.56
CA ARG A 72 -0.72 1.64 12.80
C ARG A 72 0.71 1.91 13.25
N CYS A 73 1.64 2.04 12.31
CA CYS A 73 3.05 2.24 12.61
C CYS A 73 3.47 3.72 12.66
N LEU A 74 2.54 4.66 12.40
CA LEU A 74 2.78 6.10 12.40
C LEU A 74 3.99 6.51 11.53
N TRP A 75 4.17 5.84 10.39
CA TRP A 75 5.32 6.11 9.53
C TRP A 75 5.24 7.50 8.91
N SER A 76 6.34 8.25 8.99
CA SER A 76 6.46 9.54 8.32
C SER A 76 6.40 9.39 6.80
N GLN A 77 6.00 10.47 6.11
CA GLN A 77 5.87 10.47 4.65
C GLN A 77 7.13 9.98 3.94
N ASN A 78 8.30 10.37 4.43
CA ASN A 78 9.60 9.95 3.88
C ASN A 78 9.83 8.44 4.01
N VAL A 79 9.50 7.87 5.17
CA VAL A 79 9.59 6.42 5.40
C VAL A 79 8.64 5.69 4.46
N GLN A 80 7.40 6.16 4.32
CA GLN A 80 6.42 5.56 3.41
C GLN A 80 6.92 5.55 1.95
N THR A 81 7.47 6.66 1.47
CA THR A 81 8.01 6.78 0.10
C THR A 81 9.19 5.82 -0.13
N ASN A 82 10.14 5.77 0.81
CA ASN A 82 11.30 4.86 0.72
C ASN A 82 10.87 3.38 0.74
N LEU A 83 9.85 3.05 1.53
CA LEU A 83 9.26 1.71 1.53
C LEU A 83 8.64 1.39 0.17
N LEU A 84 7.86 2.29 -0.40
CA LEU A 84 7.25 2.11 -1.72
C LEU A 84 8.30 1.94 -2.82
N GLU A 85 9.39 2.71 -2.78
CA GLU A 85 10.51 2.56 -3.71
C GLU A 85 11.08 1.13 -3.68
N SER A 86 11.24 0.55 -2.49
CA SER A 86 11.78 -0.80 -2.34
C SER A 86 10.80 -1.91 -2.74
N LEU A 87 9.49 -1.64 -2.72
CA LEU A 87 8.44 -2.62 -3.03
C LEU A 87 8.01 -2.62 -4.51
N ILE A 88 8.30 -1.53 -5.21
CA ILE A 88 7.95 -1.33 -6.62
C ILE A 88 9.18 -1.61 -7.49
N ILE A 89 8.99 -2.35 -8.58
CA ILE A 89 10.08 -2.63 -9.52
C ILE A 89 10.59 -1.32 -10.11
N LYS A 90 11.92 -1.19 -10.21
CA LYS A 90 12.61 -0.01 -10.75
C LYS A 90 12.00 0.54 -12.04
N LYS A 91 11.62 -0.32 -12.99
CA LYS A 91 10.98 0.09 -14.27
C LYS A 91 9.64 0.82 -14.09
N VAL A 92 8.86 0.42 -13.08
CA VAL A 92 7.60 1.10 -12.76
C VAL A 92 7.87 2.33 -11.89
N TRP A 93 8.78 2.21 -10.93
CA TRP A 93 9.21 3.33 -10.11
C TRP A 93 9.70 4.52 -10.94
N THR A 94 10.46 4.28 -12.01
CA THR A 94 10.95 5.35 -12.90
C THR A 94 9.85 6.13 -13.59
N LYS A 95 8.66 5.54 -13.75
CA LYS A 95 7.48 6.22 -14.31
C LYS A 95 6.74 7.08 -13.27
N ILE A 96 7.04 6.90 -11.99
CA ILE A 96 6.32 7.50 -10.85
C ILE A 96 7.26 8.41 -10.02
N LEU A 97 8.56 8.46 -10.35
CA LEU A 97 9.62 9.22 -9.66
C LEU A 97 9.32 10.70 -9.42
N THR A 98 8.40 11.30 -10.18
CA THR A 98 8.06 12.73 -10.08
C THR A 98 7.09 13.05 -8.93
N LYS A 99 6.58 12.05 -8.22
CA LYS A 99 5.55 12.21 -7.19
C LYS A 99 6.15 12.42 -5.80
N LYS A 100 5.54 13.32 -5.01
CA LYS A 100 6.13 13.84 -3.76
C LYS A 100 5.66 13.09 -2.51
N ASN A 101 4.49 12.46 -2.57
CA ASN A 101 3.90 11.73 -1.46
C ASN A 101 3.36 10.36 -1.88
N SER A 102 3.12 9.50 -0.89
CA SER A 102 2.69 8.12 -1.04
C SER A 102 1.32 8.01 -1.72
N GLU A 103 0.42 8.97 -1.48
CA GLU A 103 -0.90 9.00 -2.12
C GLU A 103 -0.79 9.25 -3.63
N GLU A 104 0.02 10.21 -4.04
CA GLU A 104 0.31 10.47 -5.46
C GLU A 104 1.00 9.27 -6.14
N ILE A 105 1.89 8.59 -5.41
CA ILE A 105 2.53 7.37 -5.88
C ILE A 105 1.48 6.27 -6.09
N PHE A 106 0.56 6.09 -5.15
CA PHE A 106 -0.53 5.11 -5.27
C PHE A 106 -1.44 5.40 -6.46
N MET A 107 -1.88 6.63 -6.61
CA MET A 107 -2.74 7.01 -7.74
C MET A 107 -2.03 6.77 -9.08
N SER A 108 -0.76 7.13 -9.18
CA SER A 108 0.03 6.87 -10.39
C SER A 108 0.18 5.37 -10.67
N PHE A 109 0.36 4.58 -9.61
CA PHE A 109 0.51 3.12 -9.74
C PHE A 109 -0.82 2.46 -10.14
N ILE A 110 -1.94 2.96 -9.63
CA ILE A 110 -3.29 2.55 -10.04
C ILE A 110 -3.51 2.90 -11.52
N ASN A 111 -3.21 4.14 -11.93
CA ASN A 111 -3.43 4.60 -13.31
C ASN A 111 -2.56 3.85 -14.33
N LEU A 112 -1.37 3.38 -13.93
CA LEU A 112 -0.55 2.52 -14.78
C LEU A 112 -1.14 1.13 -15.00
N LYS A 113 -1.93 0.62 -14.05
CA LYS A 113 -2.54 -0.71 -14.12
C LYS A 113 -3.95 -0.66 -14.72
N TYR A 114 -4.75 0.28 -14.27
CA TYR A 114 -6.17 0.43 -14.60
C TYR A 114 -6.34 1.65 -15.51
N LEU A 115 -5.96 1.47 -16.77
CA LEU A 115 -6.08 2.52 -17.78
C LEU A 115 -7.55 2.83 -18.07
N GLU A 116 -7.88 4.11 -18.21
CA GLU A 116 -9.22 4.56 -18.56
C GLU A 116 -9.71 4.01 -19.91
N SER A 117 -8.81 3.90 -20.89
CA SER A 117 -9.10 3.26 -22.19
C SER A 117 -9.51 1.79 -22.06
N GLY A 118 -9.17 1.13 -20.96
CA GLY A 118 -9.59 -0.23 -20.63
C GLY A 118 -10.86 -0.32 -19.77
N SER A 119 -11.53 0.80 -19.47
CA SER A 119 -12.72 0.86 -18.60
C SER A 119 -13.82 -0.11 -19.04
N TYR A 120 -14.03 -0.27 -20.36
CA TYR A 120 -15.03 -1.17 -20.92
C TYR A 120 -14.86 -2.64 -20.47
N ILE A 121 -13.61 -3.10 -20.28
CA ILE A 121 -13.32 -4.47 -19.83
C ILE A 121 -13.86 -4.68 -18.42
N TYR A 122 -13.69 -3.69 -17.55
CA TYR A 122 -14.16 -3.76 -16.17
C TYR A 122 -15.68 -3.65 -16.07
N ILE A 123 -16.32 -2.87 -16.95
CA ILE A 123 -17.79 -2.81 -17.07
C ILE A 123 -18.34 -4.18 -17.49
N GLN A 124 -17.79 -4.76 -18.57
CA GLN A 124 -18.21 -6.07 -19.04
C GLN A 124 -17.99 -7.16 -17.97
N ASN A 125 -16.86 -7.14 -17.27
CA ASN A 125 -16.62 -8.08 -16.18
C ASN A 125 -17.64 -7.91 -15.05
N LEU A 126 -17.99 -6.68 -14.68
CA LEU A 126 -19.01 -6.41 -13.66
C LEU A 126 -20.39 -6.94 -14.09
N GLU A 127 -20.80 -6.71 -15.34
CA GLU A 127 -22.06 -7.22 -15.90
C GLU A 127 -22.09 -8.76 -15.98
N ASN A 128 -20.93 -9.38 -16.17
CA ASN A 128 -20.79 -10.83 -16.25
C ASN A 128 -20.74 -11.53 -14.88
N ILE A 129 -20.63 -10.78 -13.78
CA ILE A 129 -20.70 -11.31 -12.41
C ILE A 129 -22.15 -11.64 -12.09
N LYS A 130 -22.42 -12.94 -11.95
CA LYS A 130 -23.73 -13.47 -11.55
C LYS A 130 -23.57 -14.34 -10.33
N GLN A 131 -24.48 -14.24 -9.35
CA GLN A 131 -24.42 -15.02 -8.10
C GLN A 131 -24.35 -16.53 -8.36
N GLU A 132 -25.03 -17.03 -9.39
CA GLU A 132 -25.01 -18.43 -9.80
C GLU A 132 -23.60 -19.01 -10.09
N LYS A 133 -22.61 -18.14 -10.33
CA LYS A 133 -21.21 -18.54 -10.59
C LYS A 133 -20.37 -18.68 -9.31
N TYR A 134 -20.92 -18.37 -8.14
CA TYR A 134 -20.20 -18.35 -6.87
C TYR A 134 -20.84 -19.29 -5.86
N PHE A 135 -20.02 -20.11 -5.23
CA PHE A 135 -20.47 -21.02 -4.18
C PHE A 135 -20.78 -20.29 -2.87
N TYR A 136 -20.03 -19.21 -2.58
CA TYR A 136 -20.24 -18.37 -1.40
C TYR A 136 -20.70 -16.95 -1.77
N ILE A 137 -21.65 -16.42 -1.00
CA ILE A 137 -22.15 -15.04 -1.14
C ILE A 137 -21.03 -14.00 -0.94
N GLU A 138 -20.05 -14.33 -0.11
CA GLU A 138 -18.90 -13.47 0.18
C GLU A 138 -18.03 -13.30 -1.07
N ASP A 139 -17.72 -14.37 -1.80
CA ASP A 139 -16.91 -14.32 -3.02
C ASP A 139 -17.60 -13.49 -4.11
N TYR A 140 -18.92 -13.64 -4.23
CA TYR A 140 -19.74 -12.83 -5.13
C TYR A 140 -19.65 -11.33 -4.77
N TYR A 141 -19.86 -11.01 -3.49
CA TYR A 141 -19.78 -9.64 -2.99
C TYR A 141 -18.38 -9.02 -3.17
N LEU A 142 -17.32 -9.78 -2.87
CA LEU A 142 -15.94 -9.33 -3.03
C LEU A 142 -15.61 -9.02 -4.48
N SER A 143 -16.08 -9.86 -5.41
CA SER A 143 -15.89 -9.65 -6.84
C SER A 143 -16.60 -8.38 -7.32
N LEU A 144 -17.86 -8.17 -6.94
CA LEU A 144 -18.59 -6.93 -7.25
C LEU A 144 -17.87 -5.70 -6.69
N LYS A 145 -17.46 -5.77 -5.43
CA LYS A 145 -16.77 -4.68 -4.73
C LYS A 145 -15.45 -4.31 -5.41
N GLU A 146 -14.68 -5.29 -5.87
CA GLU A 146 -13.41 -5.06 -6.57
C GLU A 146 -13.62 -4.29 -7.87
N TYR A 147 -14.49 -4.77 -8.77
CA TYR A 147 -14.72 -4.11 -10.06
C TYR A 147 -15.40 -2.75 -9.91
N ALA A 148 -16.36 -2.60 -9.00
CA ALA A 148 -16.99 -1.32 -8.71
C ALA A 148 -15.96 -0.29 -8.21
N LYS A 149 -15.01 -0.73 -7.38
CA LYS A 149 -13.93 0.13 -6.88
C LYS A 149 -12.95 0.53 -7.97
N ILE A 150 -12.55 -0.40 -8.85
CA ILE A 150 -11.71 -0.10 -10.00
C ILE A 150 -12.36 0.97 -10.88
N LEU A 151 -13.64 0.79 -11.23
CA LEU A 151 -14.40 1.73 -12.05
C LEU A 151 -14.55 3.11 -11.40
N SER A 152 -14.79 3.15 -10.08
CA SER A 152 -14.81 4.40 -9.32
C SER A 152 -13.49 5.14 -9.40
N ILE A 153 -12.36 4.43 -9.30
CA ILE A 153 -11.04 5.08 -9.39
C ILE A 153 -10.78 5.58 -10.81
N ILE A 154 -11.09 4.79 -11.83
CA ILE A 154 -10.93 5.21 -13.23
C ILE A 154 -11.73 6.49 -13.50
N LYS A 155 -13.01 6.53 -13.11
CA LYS A 155 -13.89 7.69 -13.35
C LYS A 155 -13.49 8.95 -12.59
N ASN A 156 -12.83 8.79 -11.44
CA ASN A 156 -12.38 9.89 -10.60
C ASN A 156 -10.89 10.23 -10.80
N SER A 157 -10.22 9.58 -11.76
CA SER A 157 -8.85 9.92 -12.10
C SER A 157 -8.85 11.25 -12.85
N PRO A 158 -8.03 12.23 -12.45
CA PRO A 158 -7.88 13.51 -13.13
C PRO A 158 -7.18 13.36 -14.49
#